data_AF-A0A3A4JK07-F1
#
_entry.id   AF-A0A3A4JK07-F1
#
_cell.length_a   1.000
_cell.length_b   1.000
_cell.length_c   1.000
_cell.angle_alpha   90.00
_cell.angle_beta   90.00
_cell.angle_gamma   90.00
#
_symmetry.space_group_name_H-M   'P 1'
#
loop_
_entity.id
_entity.type
_entity.pdbx_description
1 polymer ?
#
loop_
_entity_poly.entity_id
_entity_poly.type
_entity_poly.pdbx_seq_one_letter_code
_entity_poly.pdbx_strand_id
1 'polypeptide(L)'
;MILVSSLMTNSFLLLAVNLLHYLTICTLTIFNKKMSNLTSVTEISITPIRPRDGLTAFASFVLDDKYFVAGVAIFTKLSGGFRLVFPTRKIGQTNLNLFNPIKREVGEIIERKVSEELTKLYDRQLTEYKT
;
A
#
# COMPACT_ATOMS: atom_id res chain seq x y z
N MET A 1 58.32 28.09 -3.14
CA MET A 1 57.51 27.35 -2.13
C MET A 1 55.99 27.57 -2.23
N ILE A 2 55.49 28.56 -3.00
CA ILE A 2 54.05 28.92 -3.04
C ILE A 2 53.25 28.09 -4.09
N LEU A 3 53.89 27.54 -5.14
CA LEU A 3 53.18 26.77 -6.17
C LEU A 3 52.70 25.39 -5.69
N VAL A 4 53.45 24.74 -4.80
CA VAL A 4 53.14 23.36 -4.35
C VAL A 4 51.93 23.34 -3.40
N SER A 5 51.75 24.38 -2.58
CA SER A 5 50.59 24.49 -1.69
C SER A 5 49.29 24.75 -2.45
N SER A 6 49.32 25.52 -3.55
CA SER A 6 48.17 25.81 -4.40
C SER A 6 47.68 24.58 -5.22
N LEU A 7 48.61 23.73 -5.68
CA LEU A 7 48.23 22.47 -6.34
C LEU A 7 47.62 21.45 -5.36
N MET A 8 48.11 21.41 -4.13
CA MET A 8 47.58 20.52 -3.08
C MET A 8 46.14 20.92 -2.71
N THR A 9 45.84 22.20 -2.53
CA THR A 9 44.48 22.66 -2.17
C THR A 9 43.44 22.36 -3.25
N ASN A 10 43.78 22.51 -4.53
CA ASN A 10 42.88 22.19 -5.64
C ASN A 10 42.55 20.69 -5.73
N SER A 11 43.52 19.82 -5.44
CA SER A 11 43.29 18.36 -5.42
C SER A 11 42.38 17.94 -4.26
N PHE A 12 42.56 18.52 -3.07
CA PHE A 12 41.68 18.27 -1.92
C PHE A 12 40.25 18.78 -2.16
N LEU A 13 40.11 19.94 -2.80
CA LEU A 13 38.81 20.50 -3.14
C LEU A 13 38.06 19.61 -4.15
N LEU A 14 38.76 19.09 -5.16
CA LEU A 14 38.17 18.20 -6.16
C LEU A 14 37.68 16.86 -5.55
N LEU A 15 38.45 16.29 -4.63
CA LEU A 15 38.07 15.08 -3.88
C LEU A 15 36.82 15.32 -3.02
N ALA A 16 36.76 16.46 -2.32
CA ALA A 16 35.61 16.82 -1.49
C ALA A 16 34.33 17.01 -2.32
N VAL A 17 34.44 17.67 -3.49
CA VAL A 17 33.31 17.87 -4.41
C VAL A 17 32.81 16.52 -4.96
N ASN A 18 33.69 15.63 -5.39
CA ASN A 18 33.30 14.31 -5.88
C ASN A 18 32.64 13.43 -4.79
N LEU A 19 33.15 13.50 -3.56
CA LEU A 19 32.57 12.78 -2.42
C LEU A 19 31.16 13.30 -2.09
N LEU A 20 30.95 14.62 -2.12
CA LEU A 20 29.65 15.23 -1.87
C LEU A 20 28.64 14.85 -2.96
N HIS A 21 29.05 14.85 -4.23
CA HIS A 21 28.21 14.39 -5.34
C HIS A 21 27.85 12.91 -5.19
N TYR A 22 28.81 12.04 -4.84
CA TYR A 22 28.56 10.62 -4.65
C TYR A 22 27.57 10.36 -3.48
N LEU A 23 27.75 11.06 -2.35
CA LEU A 23 26.82 10.99 -1.22
C LEU A 23 25.41 11.43 -1.61
N THR A 24 25.29 12.47 -2.42
CA THR A 24 24.00 13.00 -2.89
C THR A 24 23.29 12.01 -3.82
N ILE A 25 24.03 11.42 -4.78
CA ILE A 25 23.50 10.39 -5.68
C ILE A 25 23.06 9.15 -4.88
N CYS A 26 23.86 8.75 -3.89
CA CYS A 26 23.58 7.56 -3.08
C CYS A 26 22.31 7.75 -2.24
N THR A 27 22.13 8.90 -1.58
CA THR A 27 20.91 9.20 -0.82
C THR A 27 19.67 9.30 -1.71
N LEU A 28 19.76 9.94 -2.87
CA LEU A 28 18.69 9.97 -3.88
C LEU A 28 18.31 8.58 -4.38
N THR A 29 19.28 7.70 -4.61
CA THR A 29 19.04 6.33 -5.09
C THR A 29 18.35 5.48 -4.01
N ILE A 30 18.79 5.58 -2.76
CA ILE A 30 18.17 4.88 -1.63
C ILE A 30 16.74 5.40 -1.42
N PHE A 31 16.53 6.71 -1.51
CA PHE A 31 15.23 7.34 -1.38
C PHE A 31 14.25 6.88 -2.48
N ASN A 32 14.67 6.93 -3.75
CA ASN A 32 13.84 6.46 -4.87
C ASN A 32 13.51 4.97 -4.77
N LYS A 33 14.47 4.13 -4.35
CA LYS A 33 14.21 2.71 -4.12
C LYS A 33 13.15 2.51 -3.03
N LYS A 34 13.23 3.25 -1.92
CA LYS A 34 12.22 3.18 -0.85
C LYS A 34 10.82 3.58 -1.35
N MET A 35 10.73 4.60 -2.20
CA MET A 35 9.45 5.10 -2.72
C MET A 35 8.80 4.15 -3.75
N SER A 36 9.60 3.47 -4.57
CA SER A 36 9.12 2.46 -5.53
C SER A 36 8.56 1.18 -4.91
N ASN A 37 8.80 0.93 -3.61
CA ASN A 37 8.32 -0.25 -2.89
C ASN A 37 7.04 0.01 -2.08
N LEU A 38 6.47 1.22 -2.16
CA LEU A 38 5.24 1.51 -1.44
C LEU A 38 4.04 0.93 -2.20
N THR A 39 3.35 -0.03 -1.57
CA THR A 39 2.14 -0.61 -2.15
C THR A 39 1.01 0.42 -2.26
N SER A 40 0.45 0.58 -3.46
CA SER A 40 -0.73 1.41 -3.71
C SER A 40 -1.98 0.55 -3.87
N VAL A 41 -3.11 1.05 -3.35
CA VAL A 41 -4.43 0.43 -3.52
C VAL A 41 -5.35 1.51 -4.07
N THR A 42 -5.80 1.31 -5.31
CA THR A 42 -6.57 2.25 -6.11
C THR A 42 -7.89 1.61 -6.55
N GLU A 43 -8.80 2.43 -7.11
CA GLU A 43 -10.07 1.95 -7.70
C GLU A 43 -10.89 1.02 -6.79
N ILE A 44 -11.00 1.37 -5.51
CA ILE A 44 -11.71 0.56 -4.52
C ILE A 44 -13.22 0.66 -4.80
N SER A 45 -13.82 -0.49 -5.11
CA SER A 45 -15.26 -0.66 -5.31
C SER A 45 -15.81 -1.57 -4.21
N ILE A 46 -16.88 -1.12 -3.56
CA ILE A 46 -17.53 -1.82 -2.46
C ILE A 46 -18.97 -2.13 -2.87
N THR A 47 -19.34 -3.40 -2.75
CA THR A 47 -20.69 -3.90 -2.94
C THR A 47 -21.27 -4.32 -1.59
N PRO A 48 -22.11 -3.48 -0.95
CA PRO A 48 -22.79 -3.87 0.29
C PRO A 48 -23.70 -5.06 0.06
N ILE A 49 -23.81 -5.93 1.07
CA ILE A 49 -24.77 -7.03 1.07
C ILE A 49 -25.61 -6.99 2.35
N ARG A 50 -26.68 -7.79 2.39
CA ARG A 50 -27.42 -7.98 3.64
C ARG A 50 -26.52 -8.66 4.67
N PRO A 51 -26.27 -8.05 5.85
CA PRO A 51 -25.37 -8.62 6.82
C PRO A 51 -25.79 -10.03 7.27
N ARG A 52 -24.83 -10.96 7.31
CA ARG A 52 -25.02 -12.34 7.80
C ARG A 52 -23.73 -12.85 8.42
N ASP A 53 -23.78 -13.32 9.66
CA ASP A 53 -22.61 -13.88 10.37
C ASP A 53 -21.38 -12.94 10.36
N GLY A 54 -21.63 -11.64 10.43
CA GLY A 54 -20.62 -10.58 10.36
C GLY A 54 -20.20 -10.17 8.94
N LEU A 55 -20.48 -10.96 7.90
CA LEU A 55 -20.23 -10.55 6.50
C LEU A 55 -21.14 -9.38 6.15
N THR A 56 -20.58 -8.26 5.68
CA THR A 56 -21.33 -7.02 5.44
C THR A 56 -21.21 -6.48 4.02
N ALA A 57 -20.10 -6.77 3.33
CA ALA A 57 -19.85 -6.30 1.98
C ALA A 57 -18.79 -7.15 1.27
N PHE A 58 -18.70 -6.98 -0.05
CA PHE A 58 -17.55 -7.41 -0.85
C PHE A 58 -16.81 -6.19 -1.39
N ALA A 59 -15.48 -6.29 -1.44
CA ALA A 59 -14.60 -5.30 -2.04
C ALA A 59 -13.89 -5.87 -3.28
N SER A 60 -13.64 -4.97 -4.23
CA SER A 60 -12.70 -5.14 -5.32
C SER A 60 -11.81 -3.91 -5.41
N PHE A 61 -10.56 -4.05 -5.82
CA PHE A 61 -9.61 -2.94 -5.94
C PHE A 61 -8.50 -3.27 -6.93
N VAL A 62 -7.75 -2.24 -7.32
CA VAL A 62 -6.52 -2.38 -8.11
C VAL A 62 -5.31 -2.21 -7.19
N LEU A 63 -4.39 -3.17 -7.24
CA LEU A 63 -3.14 -3.17 -6.48
C LEU A 63 -1.98 -2.73 -7.37
N ASP A 64 -1.22 -1.75 -6.92
CA ASP A 64 -0.04 -1.18 -7.60
C ASP A 64 -0.32 -0.74 -9.05
N ASP A 65 -1.57 -0.35 -9.35
CA ASP A 65 -2.06 -0.02 -10.70
C ASP A 65 -1.79 -1.14 -11.74
N LYS A 66 -1.66 -2.39 -11.26
CA LYS A 66 -1.20 -3.55 -12.05
C LYS A 66 -2.10 -4.77 -11.93
N TYR A 67 -2.69 -5.00 -10.75
CA TYR A 67 -3.44 -6.21 -10.48
C TYR A 67 -4.84 -5.88 -10.00
N PHE A 68 -5.85 -6.34 -10.74
CA PHE A 68 -7.22 -6.30 -10.27
C PHE A 68 -7.50 -7.46 -9.32
N VAL A 69 -7.97 -7.15 -8.11
CA VAL A 69 -8.35 -8.12 -7.08
C VAL A 69 -9.83 -7.96 -6.79
N ALA A 70 -10.59 -9.03 -6.94
CA ALA A 70 -12.05 -9.04 -6.73
C ALA A 70 -12.46 -10.08 -5.70
N GLY A 71 -13.66 -9.89 -5.13
CA GLY A 71 -14.28 -10.87 -4.24
C GLY A 71 -13.64 -10.94 -2.85
N VAL A 72 -13.08 -9.83 -2.37
CA VAL A 72 -12.59 -9.74 -0.99
C VAL A 72 -13.78 -9.54 -0.07
N ALA A 73 -14.04 -10.49 0.82
CA ALA A 73 -15.15 -10.42 1.75
C ALA A 73 -14.80 -9.52 2.95
N ILE A 74 -15.72 -8.63 3.34
CA ILE A 74 -15.55 -7.73 4.48
C ILE A 74 -16.47 -8.18 5.61
N PHE A 75 -15.87 -8.49 6.76
CA PHE A 75 -16.57 -8.87 7.99
C PHE A 75 -16.46 -7.76 9.03
N THR A 76 -17.49 -7.57 9.83
CA THR A 76 -17.42 -6.77 11.05
C THR A 76 -16.74 -7.55 12.18
N LYS A 77 -15.88 -6.89 12.96
CA LYS A 77 -15.27 -7.44 14.17
C LYS A 77 -16.17 -7.14 15.38
N LEU A 78 -16.25 -8.07 16.33
CA LEU A 78 -16.99 -7.87 17.59
C LEU A 78 -16.43 -6.70 18.42
N SER A 79 -15.11 -6.47 18.34
CA SER A 79 -14.41 -5.37 19.01
C SER A 79 -14.51 -4.02 18.27
N GLY A 80 -15.28 -3.95 17.19
CA GLY A 80 -15.30 -2.83 16.28
C GLY A 80 -14.25 -2.93 15.16
N GLY A 81 -14.53 -2.26 14.04
CA GLY A 81 -13.73 -2.31 12.82
C GLY A 81 -14.08 -3.47 11.89
N PHE A 82 -13.28 -3.62 10.84
CA PHE A 82 -13.51 -4.59 9.78
C PHE A 82 -12.37 -5.60 9.68
N ARG A 83 -12.66 -6.79 9.15
CA ARG A 83 -11.70 -7.83 8.78
C ARG A 83 -11.90 -8.18 7.32
N LEU A 84 -10.81 -8.22 6.55
CA LEU A 84 -10.84 -8.71 5.18
C LEU A 84 -10.55 -10.21 5.14
N VAL A 85 -11.32 -10.92 4.32
CA VAL A 85 -11.09 -12.32 3.99
C VAL A 85 -10.91 -12.41 2.48
N PHE A 86 -9.72 -12.82 2.06
CA PHE A 86 -9.36 -12.87 0.66
C PHE A 86 -10.01 -14.04 -0.08
N PRO A 87 -10.25 -13.91 -1.40
CA PRO A 87 -11.02 -14.87 -2.17
C PRO A 87 -10.34 -16.24 -2.22
N THR A 88 -11.16 -17.28 -2.03
CA THR A 88 -10.76 -18.67 -2.24
C THR A 88 -11.75 -19.33 -3.19
N ARG A 89 -11.29 -20.33 -3.94
CA ARG A 89 -12.12 -21.13 -4.85
C ARG A 89 -12.06 -22.59 -4.44
N LYS A 90 -13.21 -23.20 -4.20
CA LYS A 90 -13.30 -24.64 -3.98
C LYS A 90 -13.16 -25.38 -5.32
N ILE A 91 -12.20 -26.28 -5.39
CA ILE A 91 -11.97 -27.17 -6.54
C ILE A 91 -11.97 -28.61 -6.00
N GLY A 92 -12.99 -29.38 -6.34
CA GLY A 92 -13.21 -30.70 -5.74
C GLY A 92 -13.40 -30.60 -4.22
N GLN A 93 -12.48 -31.22 -3.48
CA GLN A 93 -12.48 -31.20 -2.01
C GLN A 93 -11.50 -30.15 -1.41
N THR A 94 -10.78 -29.41 -2.24
CA THR A 94 -9.74 -28.48 -1.78
C THR A 94 -10.17 -27.02 -1.98
N ASN A 95 -9.83 -26.16 -1.03
CA ASN A 95 -9.97 -24.71 -1.18
C ASN A 95 -8.64 -24.13 -1.67
N LEU A 96 -8.65 -23.55 -2.87
CA LEU A 96 -7.50 -22.86 -3.45
C LEU A 96 -7.57 -21.37 -3.11
N ASN A 97 -6.49 -20.83 -2.55
CA ASN A 97 -6.37 -19.39 -2.33
C ASN A 97 -6.14 -18.70 -3.68
N LEU A 98 -7.04 -17.79 -4.06
CA LEU A 98 -6.91 -17.04 -5.32
C LEU A 98 -6.00 -15.83 -5.17
N PHE A 99 -6.02 -15.22 -3.99
CA PHE A 99 -5.17 -14.09 -3.64
C PHE A 99 -4.93 -14.09 -2.13
N ASN A 100 -3.71 -13.76 -1.71
CA ASN A 100 -3.42 -13.45 -0.30
C ASN A 100 -2.12 -12.63 -0.25
N PRO A 101 -2.08 -11.49 0.46
CA PRO A 101 -0.85 -10.73 0.65
C PRO A 101 0.18 -11.58 1.42
N ILE A 102 1.38 -11.71 0.86
CA ILE A 102 2.48 -12.47 1.48
C ILE A 102 3.11 -11.67 2.62
N LYS A 103 3.24 -10.35 2.44
CA LYS A 103 3.83 -9.46 3.44
C LYS A 103 2.73 -8.83 4.28
N ARG A 104 2.95 -8.80 5.60
CA ARG A 104 2.00 -8.23 6.58
C ARG A 104 1.68 -6.77 6.27
N GLU A 105 2.71 -5.99 5.93
CA GLU A 105 2.58 -4.57 5.57
C GLU A 105 1.61 -4.32 4.41
N VAL A 106 1.63 -5.19 3.39
CA VAL A 106 0.71 -5.12 2.25
C VAL A 106 -0.72 -5.39 2.69
N GLY A 107 -0.92 -6.42 3.52
CA GLY A 107 -2.23 -6.74 4.09
C GLY A 107 -2.81 -5.59 4.92
N GLU A 108 -1.98 -4.95 5.75
CA GLU A 108 -2.38 -3.80 6.56
C GLU A 108 -2.76 -2.58 5.72
N ILE A 109 -2.00 -2.30 4.65
CA ILE A 109 -2.31 -1.21 3.72
C ILE A 109 -3.67 -1.45 3.05
N ILE A 110 -3.92 -2.68 2.59
CA ILE A 110 -5.20 -3.06 1.97
C ILE A 110 -6.35 -2.95 2.99
N GLU A 111 -6.19 -3.54 4.18
CA GLU A 111 -7.22 -3.52 5.24
C GLU A 111 -7.60 -2.08 5.60
N ARG A 112 -6.60 -1.22 5.81
CA ARG A 112 -6.82 0.18 6.13
C ARG A 112 -7.55 0.92 5.00
N LYS A 113 -7.06 0.82 3.76
CA LYS A 113 -7.65 1.54 2.61
C LYS A 113 -9.07 1.11 2.29
N VAL A 114 -9.36 -0.20 2.33
CA VAL A 114 -10.71 -0.72 2.10
C VAL A 114 -11.64 -0.34 3.25
N SER A 115 -11.16 -0.37 4.50
CA SER A 115 -11.96 0.05 5.66
C SER A 115 -12.30 1.54 5.62
N GLU A 116 -11.35 2.40 5.23
CA GLU A 116 -11.58 3.84 5.03
C GLU A 116 -12.71 4.09 4.01
N GLU A 117 -12.68 3.41 2.86
CA GLU A 117 -13.72 3.55 1.83
C GLU A 117 -15.08 2.97 2.25
N LEU A 118 -15.08 1.88 3.03
CA LEU A 118 -16.33 1.31 3.55
C LEU A 118 -17.01 2.28 4.52
N THR A 119 -16.25 2.89 5.42
CA THR A 119 -16.78 3.90 6.35
C THR A 119 -17.38 5.08 5.59
N LYS A 120 -16.67 5.61 4.58
CA LYS A 120 -17.19 6.71 3.73
C LYS A 120 -18.48 6.32 3.01
N LEU A 121 -18.60 5.07 2.57
CA LEU A 121 -19.82 4.59 1.92
C LEU A 121 -20.99 4.58 2.91
N TYR A 122 -20.80 4.07 4.12
CA TYR A 122 -21.84 4.04 5.14
C TYR A 122 -22.23 5.43 5.64
N ASP A 123 -21.27 6.34 5.81
CA ASP A 123 -21.56 7.73 6.21
C ASP A 123 -22.43 8.44 5.17
N ARG A 124 -22.17 8.23 3.88
CA ARG A 124 -23.02 8.75 2.78
C ARG A 124 -24.44 8.21 2.85
N GLN A 125 -24.61 6.90 3.01
CA GLN A 125 -25.93 6.26 3.12
C GLN A 125 -26.72 6.77 4.34
N LEU A 126 -26.05 6.98 5.47
CA LEU A 126 -26.67 7.52 6.68
C LEU A 126 -27.11 8.98 6.52
N THR A 127 -26.40 9.76 5.70
CA THR A 127 -26.74 11.16 5.41
C THR A 127 -27.95 11.26 4.48
N GLU A 128 -28.01 10.40 3.46
CA GLU A 128 -29.13 10.33 2.51
C GLU A 128 -30.45 9.94 3.21
N TYR A 129 -30.43 9.04 4.20
CA TYR A 129 -31.64 8.64 4.93
C TYR A 129 -32.19 9.74 5.87
N LYS A 130 -31.37 10.72 6.23
CA LYS A 130 -31.75 11.81 7.16
C LYS A 130 -32.34 13.03 6.46
N THR A 131 -32.36 13.05 5.13
CA THR A 131 -32.92 14.12 4.31
C THR A 131 -34.30 13.69 3.80
#